data_AF-A0A522LR29-F1
#
_entry.id   AF-A0A522LR29-F1
#
_cell.length_a   1.000
_cell.length_b   1.000
_cell.length_c   1.000
_cell.angle_alpha   90.00
_cell.angle_beta   90.00
_cell.angle_gamma   90.00
#
_symmetry.space_group_name_H-M   'P 1'
#
loop_
_entity.id
_entity.type
_entity.pdbx_description
1 polymer ?
#
loop_
_entity_poly.entity_id
_entity_poly.type
_entity_poly.pdbx_seq_one_letter_code
_entity_poly.pdbx_strand_id
1 'polypeptide(L)'
;MTDKPRVWVSRPTFPGVIARLEPCFEVSVVFEGKSKVPAELFALDNAVLSPHIASATTDTRRAMTSVAVDNVLAMFGHGLHAGRPPDILNPNVL
;
A
#
# COMPACT_ATOMS: atom_id res chain seq x y z
N MET A 1 34.14 9.75 9.47
CA MET A 1 32.69 10.00 9.61
C MET A 1 32.00 8.93 8.80
N THR A 2 31.35 7.97 9.44
CA THR A 2 30.63 6.89 8.74
C THR A 2 29.38 7.48 8.12
N ASP A 3 29.30 7.49 6.79
CA ASP A 3 28.10 7.89 6.07
C ASP A 3 26.94 6.99 6.46
N LYS A 4 25.78 7.61 6.77
CA LYS A 4 24.57 6.87 7.08
C LYS A 4 24.09 6.12 5.82
N PRO A 5 23.66 4.86 5.92
CA PRO A 5 23.07 4.15 4.79
C PRO A 5 21.81 4.86 4.28
N ARG A 6 21.58 4.82 2.97
CA ARG A 6 20.45 5.50 2.31
C ARG A 6 19.22 4.60 2.29
N VAL A 7 18.04 5.17 2.52
CA VAL A 7 16.75 4.47 2.45
C VAL A 7 15.76 5.28 1.62
N TRP A 8 15.06 4.59 0.72
CA TRP A 8 14.08 5.19 -0.17
C TRP A 8 12.67 4.73 0.21
N VAL A 9 11.74 5.67 0.34
CA VAL A 9 10.35 5.41 0.73
C VAL A 9 9.42 5.92 -0.36
N SER A 10 8.89 4.99 -1.15
CA SER A 10 7.81 5.28 -2.09
C SER A 10 6.49 5.44 -1.38
N ARG A 11 5.71 6.47 -1.72
CA ARG A 11 4.40 6.76 -1.12
C ARG A 11 4.49 6.81 0.41
N PRO A 12 5.06 7.89 0.98
CA PRO A 12 5.26 8.03 2.41
C PRO A 12 3.93 8.30 3.15
N THR A 13 3.06 7.29 3.24
CA THR A 13 1.67 7.41 3.72
C THR A 13 1.56 7.79 5.20
N PHE A 14 2.61 7.53 6.01
CA PHE A 14 2.61 7.78 7.45
C PHE A 14 3.90 8.50 7.89
N PRO A 15 3.94 9.84 7.84
CA PRO A 15 5.13 10.63 8.11
C PRO A 15 5.77 10.36 9.48
N GLY A 16 4.97 10.16 10.54
CA GLY A 16 5.47 9.87 11.89
C GLY A 16 6.14 8.50 12.03
N VAL A 17 5.81 7.54 11.14
CA VAL A 17 6.48 6.23 11.11
C VAL A 17 7.79 6.33 10.32
N ILE A 18 7.79 7.10 9.24
CA ILE A 18 8.94 7.27 8.33
C ILE A 18 10.04 8.10 8.98
N ALA A 19 9.68 9.10 9.79
CA ALA A 19 10.61 9.92 10.57
C ALA A 19 11.49 9.08 11.54
N ARG A 20 11.06 7.86 11.90
CA ARG A 20 11.86 6.95 12.74
C ARG A 20 13.15 6.45 12.05
N LEU A 21 13.25 6.61 10.73
CA LEU A 21 14.41 6.17 9.94
C LEU A 21 15.52 7.23 9.92
N GLU A 22 15.21 8.50 10.07
CA GLU A 22 16.14 9.64 9.97
C GLU A 22 17.34 9.59 10.94
N PRO A 23 17.22 9.05 12.18
CA PRO A 23 18.37 8.90 13.07
C PRO A 23 19.44 7.96 12.53
N CYS A 24 19.06 6.97 11.72
CA CYS A 24 19.91 5.88 11.28
C CYS A 24 20.23 5.92 9.78
N PHE A 25 19.39 6.58 8.99
CA PHE A 25 19.43 6.54 7.53
C PHE A 25 19.29 7.93 6.91
N GLU A 26 19.86 8.11 5.71
CA GLU A 26 19.50 9.21 4.83
C GLU A 26 18.20 8.84 4.09
N VAL A 27 17.09 9.49 4.42
CA VAL A 27 15.75 9.14 3.94
C VAL A 27 15.37 9.97 2.71
N SER A 28 14.98 9.32 1.62
CA SER A 28 14.43 9.98 0.42
C SER A 28 13.00 9.53 0.15
N VAL A 29 12.10 10.47 -0.12
CA VAL A 29 10.65 10.21 -0.29
C VAL A 29 10.15 10.65 -1.68
N VAL A 30 9.26 9.87 -2.30
CA VAL A 30 8.69 10.17 -3.65
C VAL A 30 7.17 9.98 -3.67
N PHE A 31 6.45 10.90 -4.33
CA PHE A 31 4.99 11.04 -4.25
C PHE A 31 4.16 10.67 -5.50
N GLU A 32 4.69 10.45 -6.71
CA GLU A 32 3.86 10.21 -7.91
C GLU A 32 4.37 9.15 -8.91
N GLY A 33 3.42 8.54 -9.65
CA GLY A 33 3.65 7.69 -10.83
C GLY A 33 3.21 6.22 -10.68
N LYS A 34 2.84 5.56 -11.81
CA LYS A 34 2.96 4.08 -11.90
C LYS A 34 4.35 3.76 -11.37
N SER A 35 4.50 2.83 -10.43
CA SER A 35 5.80 2.53 -9.82
C SER A 35 6.79 2.05 -10.89
N LYS A 36 7.42 3.00 -11.59
CA LYS A 36 8.64 2.77 -12.35
C LYS A 36 9.68 2.54 -11.30
N VAL A 37 9.99 1.26 -11.09
CA VAL A 37 11.13 0.87 -10.29
C VAL A 37 12.35 1.54 -10.94
N PRO A 38 13.11 2.39 -10.23
CA PRO A 38 14.32 2.99 -10.75
C PRO A 38 15.25 1.93 -11.34
N ALA A 39 15.82 2.18 -12.51
CA ALA A 39 16.64 1.20 -13.23
C ALA A 39 17.86 0.77 -12.40
N GLU A 40 18.37 1.69 -11.58
CA GLU A 40 19.49 1.51 -10.68
C GLU A 40 19.22 0.46 -9.61
N LEU A 41 17.96 0.26 -9.20
CA LEU A 41 17.61 -0.77 -8.21
C LEU A 41 17.78 -2.19 -8.74
N PHE A 42 17.71 -2.39 -10.06
CA PHE A 42 17.98 -3.70 -10.67
C PHE A 42 19.47 -4.03 -10.70
N ALA A 43 20.34 -3.04 -10.54
CA ALA A 43 21.79 -3.21 -10.56
C ALA A 43 22.40 -3.44 -9.15
N LEU A 44 21.59 -3.39 -8.08
CA LEU A 44 22.05 -3.57 -6.71
C LEU A 44 22.02 -5.05 -6.30
N ASP A 45 23.17 -5.60 -5.90
CA ASP A 45 23.27 -6.99 -5.41
C ASP A 45 22.61 -7.21 -4.04
N ASN A 46 22.32 -6.13 -3.32
CA ASN A 46 21.76 -6.14 -1.97
C ASN A 46 20.27 -5.75 -1.91
N ALA A 47 19.56 -5.83 -3.03
CA ALA A 47 18.14 -5.50 -3.12
C ALA A 47 17.30 -6.69 -3.64
N VAL A 48 16.11 -6.89 -3.06
CA VAL A 48 15.10 -7.83 -3.57
C VAL A 48 13.84 -7.06 -3.93
N LEU A 49 13.40 -7.20 -5.18
CA LEU A 49 12.22 -6.54 -5.71
C LEU A 49 11.10 -7.57 -5.87
N SER A 50 9.95 -7.34 -5.25
CA SER A 50 8.76 -8.15 -5.45
C SER A 50 7.70 -7.34 -6.21
N PRO A 51 7.01 -7.92 -7.22
CA PRO A 51 6.09 -7.17 -8.09
C PRO A 51 4.72 -6.93 -7.43
N HIS A 52 4.70 -6.25 -6.28
CA HIS A 52 3.47 -5.94 -5.52
C HIS A 52 2.64 -7.20 -5.19
N ILE A 53 3.30 -8.28 -4.82
CA ILE A 53 2.68 -9.59 -4.52
C ILE A 53 2.49 -9.84 -3.02
N ALA A 54 2.61 -8.82 -2.17
CA ALA A 54 2.53 -8.98 -0.72
C ALA A 54 1.21 -9.63 -0.26
N SER A 55 0.09 -9.31 -0.92
CA SER A 55 -1.24 -9.90 -0.64
C SER A 55 -1.62 -11.03 -1.59
N ALA A 56 -0.70 -11.53 -2.42
CA ALA A 56 -0.99 -12.47 -3.50
C ALA A 56 -1.07 -13.94 -3.06
N THR A 57 -1.58 -14.21 -1.86
CA THR A 57 -1.97 -15.57 -1.46
C THR A 57 -3.40 -15.84 -1.92
N THR A 58 -3.73 -17.10 -2.20
CA THR A 58 -5.09 -17.49 -2.63
C THR A 58 -6.14 -17.09 -1.59
N ASP A 59 -5.86 -17.32 -0.31
CA ASP A 59 -6.80 -17.02 0.77
C ASP A 59 -7.01 -15.53 0.96
N THR A 60 -5.94 -14.73 0.97
CA THR A 60 -6.05 -13.27 1.10
C THR A 60 -6.79 -12.67 -0.10
N ARG A 61 -6.49 -13.10 -1.33
CA ARG A 61 -7.17 -12.59 -2.53
C ARG A 61 -8.65 -12.95 -2.54
N ARG A 62 -9.01 -14.18 -2.13
CA ARG A 62 -10.42 -14.58 -1.98
C ARG A 62 -11.16 -13.72 -0.97
N ALA A 63 -10.55 -13.47 0.19
CA ALA A 63 -11.13 -12.62 1.23
C ALA A 63 -11.33 -11.18 0.74
N MET A 64 -10.30 -10.59 0.12
CA MET A 64 -10.37 -9.23 -0.46
C MET A 64 -11.47 -9.12 -1.52
N THR A 65 -11.61 -10.12 -2.41
CA THR A 65 -12.67 -10.14 -3.42
C THR A 65 -14.05 -10.24 -2.77
N SER A 66 -14.21 -11.06 -1.74
CA SER A 66 -15.48 -11.20 -1.03
C SER A 66 -15.91 -9.86 -0.42
N VAL A 67 -14.99 -9.19 0.27
CA VAL A 67 -15.22 -7.84 0.84
C VAL A 67 -15.60 -6.83 -0.25
N ALA A 68 -14.91 -6.82 -1.39
CA ALA A 68 -15.23 -5.91 -2.48
C ALA A 68 -16.64 -6.15 -3.06
N VAL A 69 -17.04 -7.41 -3.23
CA VAL A 69 -18.38 -7.79 -3.70
C VAL A 69 -19.44 -7.40 -2.67
N ASP A 70 -19.21 -7.68 -1.39
CA ASP A 70 -20.16 -7.38 -0.32
C ASP A 70 -20.44 -5.87 -0.20
N ASN A 71 -19.42 -5.02 -0.40
CA ASN A 71 -19.60 -3.57 -0.44
C ASN A 71 -20.48 -3.12 -1.60
N VAL A 72 -20.32 -3.71 -2.79
CA VAL A 72 -21.15 -3.38 -3.96
C VAL A 72 -22.59 -3.85 -3.74
N LEU A 73 -22.78 -5.09 -3.27
CA LEU A 73 -24.11 -5.62 -2.98
C LEU A 73 -24.83 -4.77 -1.93
N ALA A 74 -24.14 -4.41 -0.86
CA ALA A 74 -24.64 -3.52 0.18
C ALA A 74 -25.08 -2.17 -0.38
N MET A 75 -24.27 -1.56 -1.26
CA MET A 75 -24.59 -0.26 -1.89
C MET A 75 -25.92 -0.30 -2.66
N PHE A 76 -26.23 -1.44 -3.29
CA PHE A 76 -27.48 -1.63 -4.06
C PHE A 76 -28.62 -2.25 -3.24
N GLY A 77 -28.50 -2.27 -1.91
CA GLY A 77 -29.58 -2.74 -1.03
C GLY A 77 -29.71 -4.26 -0.94
N HIS A 78 -28.63 -5.00 -1.21
CA HIS A 78 -28.59 -6.45 -1.14
C HIS A 78 -27.68 -6.97 -0.02
N GLY A 79 -27.88 -8.23 0.37
CA GLY A 79 -27.05 -8.91 1.37
C GLY A 79 -27.30 -8.46 2.81
N LEU A 80 -26.45 -8.94 3.72
CA LEU A 80 -26.57 -8.70 5.17
C LEU A 80 -26.37 -7.23 5.56
N HIS A 81 -25.70 -6.45 4.71
CA HIS A 81 -25.35 -5.06 4.95
C HIS A 81 -26.08 -4.10 4.00
N ALA A 82 -27.25 -4.47 3.47
CA ALA A 82 -28.05 -3.66 2.55
C ALA A 82 -28.18 -2.18 2.99
N GLY A 83 -27.82 -1.26 2.10
CA GLY A 83 -27.80 0.18 2.32
C GLY A 83 -26.64 0.69 3.19
N ARG A 84 -25.75 -0.18 3.67
CA ARG A 84 -24.67 0.15 4.60
C ARG A 84 -23.37 -0.60 4.25
N PRO A 85 -22.68 -0.25 3.16
CA PRO A 85 -21.42 -0.91 2.78
C PRO A 85 -20.39 -0.86 3.93
N PRO A 86 -19.78 -1.99 4.31
CA PRO A 86 -18.92 -2.08 5.49
C PRO A 86 -17.62 -1.26 5.39
N ASP A 87 -17.11 -0.99 4.18
CA ASP A 87 -15.82 -0.30 3.95
C ASP A 87 -15.98 1.00 3.16
N ILE A 88 -17.11 1.69 3.32
CA ILE A 88 -17.35 2.95 2.61
C ILE A 88 -16.37 4.04 3.07
N LEU A 89 -15.61 4.60 2.13
CA LEU A 89 -14.65 5.66 2.40
C LEU A 89 -15.29 7.06 2.41
N ASN A 90 -16.38 7.26 1.69
CA ASN A 90 -17.12 8.52 1.64
C ASN A 90 -18.58 8.29 2.05
N PRO A 91 -18.90 8.24 3.35
CA PRO A 91 -20.24 7.90 3.82
C PRO A 91 -21.33 8.88 3.38
N ASN A 92 -20.95 10.09 2.92
CA ASN A 92 -21.90 11.12 2.47
C ASN A 92 -22.57 10.80 1.12
N VAL A 93 -22.20 9.71 0.44
CA VAL A 93 -22.80 9.32 -0.86
C VAL A 93 -23.87 8.23 -0.75
N LEU A 94 -24.22 7.81 0.47
CA LEU A 94 -25.30 6.87 0.76
C LEU A 94 -26.66 7.58 0.88
#